data_AF-A0A1Z8A9X8-F1
#
_entry.id   AF-A0A1Z8A9X8-F1
#
_cell.length_a   1.000
_cell.length_b   1.000
_cell.length_c   1.000
_cell.angle_alpha   90.00
_cell.angle_beta   90.00
_cell.angle_gamma   90.00
#
_symmetry.space_group_name_H-M   'P 1'
#
loop_
_entity.id
_entity.type
_entity.pdbx_description
1 polymer ?
#
loop_
_entity_poly.entity_id
_entity_poly.type
_entity_poly.pdbx_seq_one_letter_code
_entity_poly.pdbx_strand_id
1 'polypeptide(L)'
;MRFSALLCIFLTIAGCSSPGGRYREIEPVFVTVESSEFDIYILGDEVRAIRTSFEVLPRIQVIGPRAVIAMERATGCEVVDGSFTGDQAMADARVSC
;
A
#
# COMPACT_ATOMS: atom_id res chain seq x y z
N MET A 1 11.86 28.23 -21.41
CA MET A 1 12.68 27.01 -21.55
C MET A 1 13.14 26.43 -20.21
N ARG A 2 13.79 27.21 -19.33
CA ARG A 2 14.25 26.73 -18.00
C ARG A 2 13.11 26.27 -17.07
N PHE A 3 12.01 27.02 -17.02
CA PHE A 3 10.83 26.69 -16.19
C PHE A 3 10.09 25.42 -16.67
N SER A 4 10.05 25.19 -17.99
CA SER A 4 9.40 24.01 -18.57
C SER A 4 10.17 22.72 -18.28
N ALA A 5 11.50 22.79 -18.21
CA ALA A 5 12.35 21.66 -17.84
C ALA A 5 12.20 21.29 -16.36
N LEU A 6 12.07 22.29 -15.48
CA LEU A 6 11.82 22.09 -14.05
C LEU A 6 10.44 21.44 -13.79
N LEU A 7 9.41 21.83 -14.55
CA LEU A 7 8.07 21.23 -14.44
C LEU A 7 8.06 19.76 -14.87
N CYS A 8 8.76 19.41 -15.96
CA CYS A 8 8.89 18.02 -16.40
C CYS A 8 9.63 17.13 -15.38
N ILE A 9 10.64 17.68 -14.69
CA ILE A 9 11.38 16.96 -13.63
C ILE A 9 10.53 16.74 -12.37
N PHE A 10 9.67 17.69 -12.02
CA PHE A 10 8.81 17.56 -10.83
C PHE A 10 7.73 16.48 -11.02
N LEU A 11 7.21 16.33 -12.24
CA LEU A 11 6.20 15.32 -12.59
C LEU A 11 6.71 13.87 -12.50
N THR A 12 8.03 13.63 -12.60
CA THR A 12 8.58 12.26 -12.53
C THR A 12 8.77 11.74 -11.11
N ILE A 13 8.57 12.57 -10.08
CA ILE A 13 8.75 12.18 -8.65
C ILE A 13 7.41 11.78 -8.01
N ALA A 14 6.29 11.97 -8.70
CA ALA A 14 5.00 11.46 -8.25
C ALA A 14 4.96 9.93 -8.44
N GLY A 15 5.20 9.18 -7.37
CA GLY A 15 4.95 7.74 -7.33
C GLY A 15 3.44 7.51 -7.50
N CYS A 16 3.03 6.83 -8.56
CA CYS A 16 1.63 6.51 -8.80
C CYS A 16 1.35 5.11 -8.22
N SER A 17 0.51 5.03 -7.19
CA SER A 17 -0.09 3.77 -6.75
C SER A 17 -1.20 3.38 -7.73
N SER A 18 -1.11 2.18 -8.32
CA SER A 18 -2.11 1.64 -9.24
C SER A 18 -2.70 0.36 -8.66
N PRO A 19 -3.83 0.43 -7.94
CA PRO A 19 -4.38 -0.73 -7.22
C PRO A 19 -5.13 -1.71 -8.13
N GLY A 20 -5.09 -1.53 -9.45
CA GLY A 20 -5.80 -2.37 -10.40
C GLY A 20 -7.30 -2.05 -10.53
N GLY A 21 -7.95 -2.66 -11.51
CA GLY A 21 -9.31 -2.29 -11.94
C GLY A 21 -10.40 -2.45 -10.86
N ARG A 22 -10.28 -3.46 -9.98
CA ARG A 22 -11.25 -3.71 -8.88
C ARG A 22 -11.30 -2.58 -7.86
N TYR A 23 -10.19 -1.85 -7.69
CA TYR A 23 -10.01 -0.81 -6.68
C TYR A 23 -10.01 0.60 -7.29
N ARG A 24 -10.38 0.74 -8.57
CA ARG A 24 -10.27 2.00 -9.33
C ARG A 24 -11.03 3.18 -8.72
N GLU A 25 -12.13 2.90 -8.03
CA GLU A 25 -13.03 3.90 -7.43
C GLU A 25 -12.92 3.94 -5.90
N ILE A 26 -11.93 3.25 -5.33
CA ILE A 26 -11.69 3.20 -3.89
C ILE A 26 -10.56 4.16 -3.55
N GLU A 27 -10.87 5.13 -2.69
CA GLU A 27 -9.88 6.03 -2.12
C GLU A 27 -9.06 5.28 -1.06
N PRO A 28 -7.72 5.32 -1.10
CA PRO A 28 -6.89 4.62 -0.13
C PRO A 28 -6.90 5.30 1.24
N VAL A 29 -6.73 4.49 2.28
CA VAL A 29 -6.36 4.94 3.62
C VAL A 29 -4.84 4.92 3.74
N PHE A 30 -4.25 6.07 4.04
CA PHE A 30 -2.80 6.19 4.22
C PHE A 30 -2.39 5.75 5.62
N VAL A 31 -1.51 4.76 5.71
CA VAL A 31 -1.01 4.25 6.99
C VAL A 31 0.50 4.14 6.98
N THR A 32 1.14 4.69 8.01
CA THR A 32 2.57 4.52 8.26
C THR A 32 2.79 3.50 9.38
N VAL A 33 3.66 2.52 9.13
CA VAL A 33 4.11 1.54 10.11
C VAL A 33 5.64 1.52 10.07
N GLU A 34 6.26 2.01 11.14
CA GLU A 34 7.71 2.22 11.22
C GLU A 34 8.21 3.13 10.07
N SER A 35 9.13 2.64 9.23
CA SER A 35 9.65 3.32 8.04
C SER A 35 8.82 3.08 6.78
N SER A 36 7.77 2.26 6.85
CA SER A 36 6.98 1.87 5.68
C SER A 36 5.67 2.66 5.61
N GLU A 37 5.44 3.31 4.47
CA GLU A 37 4.18 3.97 4.12
C GLU A 37 3.36 3.08 3.18
N PHE A 38 2.06 2.94 3.45
CA PHE A 38 1.13 2.12 2.70
C PHE A 38 -0.14 2.88 2.31
N ASP A 39 -0.57 2.66 1.08
CA ASP A 39 -1.93 2.95 0.62
C ASP A 39 -2.77 1.68 0.84
N ILE A 40 -3.79 1.75 1.70
CA ILE A 40 -4.67 0.63 2.01
C ILE A 40 -6.02 0.81 1.32
N TYR A 41 -6.38 -0.13 0.47
CA TYR A 41 -7.66 -0.16 -0.25
C TYR A 41 -8.57 -1.23 0.37
N ILE A 42 -9.81 -0.86 0.65
CA ILE A 42 -10.78 -1.71 1.36
C ILE A 42 -11.99 -1.95 0.45
N LEU A 43 -12.29 -3.21 0.16
CA LEU A 43 -13.44 -3.63 -0.65
C LEU A 43 -14.17 -4.78 0.06
N GLY A 44 -15.14 -4.44 0.91
CA GLY A 44 -15.82 -5.44 1.74
C GLY A 44 -14.86 -6.05 2.76
N ASP A 45 -14.69 -7.37 2.75
CA ASP A 45 -13.73 -8.10 3.57
C ASP A 45 -12.34 -8.24 2.90
N GLU A 46 -12.19 -7.85 1.64
CA GLU A 46 -10.91 -7.86 0.93
C GLU A 46 -10.14 -6.55 1.13
N VAL A 47 -8.87 -6.65 1.49
CA VAL A 47 -7.97 -5.50 1.67
C VAL A 47 -6.70 -5.66 0.86
N ARG A 48 -6.25 -4.55 0.26
CA ARG A 48 -5.00 -4.44 -0.50
C ARG A 48 -4.11 -3.39 0.13
N ALA A 49 -2.86 -3.73 0.39
CA ALA A 49 -1.83 -2.79 0.80
C ALA A 49 -0.83 -2.60 -0.34
N ILE A 50 -0.56 -1.33 -0.69
CA ILE A 50 0.51 -0.96 -1.63
C ILE A 50 1.53 -0.14 -0.87
N ARG A 51 2.79 -0.57 -0.82
CA ARG A 51 3.86 0.21 -0.22
C ARG A 51 4.28 1.34 -1.16
N THR A 52 4.22 2.57 -0.67
CA THR A 52 4.59 3.78 -1.42
C THR A 52 5.96 4.34 -1.03
N SER A 53 6.41 4.05 0.19
CA SER A 53 7.77 4.37 0.66
C SER A 53 8.88 3.60 -0.07
N PHE A 54 10.02 4.28 -0.26
CA PHE A 54 11.26 3.67 -0.74
C PHE A 54 12.08 3.10 0.42
N GLU A 55 12.36 1.80 0.38
CA GLU A 55 13.29 1.11 1.27
C GLU A 55 14.21 0.22 0.41
N VAL A 56 15.49 0.11 0.77
CA VAL A 56 16.48 -0.63 -0.05
C VAL A 56 16.33 -2.14 0.17
N LEU A 57 15.92 -2.85 -0.90
CA LEU A 57 15.81 -4.31 -0.97
C LEU A 57 15.14 -4.97 0.26
N PRO A 58 13.95 -4.50 0.68
CA PRO A 58 13.29 -5.05 1.84
C PRO A 58 12.76 -6.45 1.54
N ARG A 59 12.87 -7.35 2.52
CA ARG A 59 12.36 -8.71 2.43
C ARG A 59 10.91 -8.77 2.88
N ILE A 60 10.13 -9.70 2.32
CA ILE A 60 8.73 -9.89 2.71
C ILE A 60 8.57 -10.24 4.19
N GLN A 61 9.54 -10.91 4.81
CA GLN A 61 9.51 -11.22 6.25
C GLN A 61 9.56 -9.97 7.15
N VAL A 62 10.04 -8.84 6.61
CA VAL A 62 10.05 -7.54 7.31
C VAL A 62 8.80 -6.74 6.97
N ILE A 63 8.41 -6.71 5.69
CA ILE A 63 7.32 -5.85 5.21
C ILE A 63 5.94 -6.48 5.45
N GLY A 64 5.82 -7.80 5.35
CA GLY A 64 4.55 -8.52 5.56
C GLY A 64 3.91 -8.20 6.91
N PRO A 65 4.62 -8.32 8.05
CA PRO A 65 4.09 -7.93 9.35
C PRO A 65 3.66 -6.46 9.41
N ARG A 66 4.41 -5.54 8.78
CA ARG A 66 4.03 -4.12 8.72
C ARG A 66 2.78 -3.89 7.88
N ALA A 67 2.63 -4.61 6.77
CA ALA A 67 1.45 -4.55 5.92
C ALA A 67 0.20 -5.08 6.65
N VAL A 68 0.33 -6.19 7.41
CA VAL A 68 -0.75 -6.71 8.27
C VAL A 68 -1.17 -5.65 9.29
N ILE A 69 -0.23 -5.08 10.03
CA ILE A 69 -0.50 -3.99 10.99
C ILE A 69 -1.19 -2.81 10.29
N ALA A 70 -0.78 -2.46 9.07
CA ALA A 70 -1.39 -1.36 8.33
C ALA A 70 -2.85 -1.67 7.93
N MET A 71 -3.12 -2.90 7.46
CA MET A 71 -4.48 -3.36 7.13
C MET A 71 -5.40 -3.35 8.36
N GLU A 72 -4.92 -3.83 9.50
CA GLU A 72 -5.69 -3.87 10.74
C GLU A 72 -5.97 -2.46 11.29
N ARG A 73 -4.99 -1.55 11.20
CA ARG A 73 -5.20 -0.14 11.58
C ARG A 73 -6.18 0.59 10.68
N ALA A 74 -6.13 0.32 9.37
CA ALA A 74 -7.02 0.96 8.40
C ALA A 74 -8.47 0.49 8.52
N THR A 75 -8.67 -0.80 8.84
CA THR A 75 -10.01 -1.40 8.95
C THR A 75 -10.59 -1.41 10.35
N GLY A 76 -9.74 -1.46 11.38
CA GLY A 76 -10.13 -1.76 12.75
C GLY A 76 -10.47 -3.24 13.00
N CYS A 77 -10.18 -4.12 12.04
CA CYS A 77 -10.50 -5.55 12.07
C CYS A 77 -9.24 -6.40 11.96
N GLU A 78 -9.32 -7.70 12.30
CA GLU A 78 -8.16 -8.60 12.29
C GLU A 78 -7.97 -9.24 10.90
N VAL A 79 -6.73 -9.40 10.46
CA VAL A 79 -6.42 -10.14 9.24
C VAL A 79 -6.66 -11.64 9.45
N VAL A 80 -7.37 -12.28 8.52
CA VAL A 80 -7.66 -13.72 8.57
C VAL A 80 -6.37 -14.52 8.35
N ASP A 81 -6.07 -15.43 9.28
CA ASP A 81 -4.91 -16.32 9.19
C ASP A 81 -4.83 -17.04 7.84
N GLY A 82 -3.64 -17.00 7.22
CA GLY A 82 -3.38 -17.63 5.92
C GLY A 82 -4.02 -16.95 4.71
N SER A 83 -4.73 -15.82 4.89
CA SER A 83 -5.28 -15.05 3.75
C SER A 83 -4.28 -14.09 3.11
N PHE A 84 -3.20 -13.76 3.82
CA PHE A 84 -2.17 -12.84 3.33
C PHE A 84 -1.42 -13.45 2.14
N THR A 85 -1.40 -12.71 1.02
CA THR A 85 -0.73 -13.08 -0.23
C THR A 85 -0.09 -11.87 -0.89
N GLY A 86 0.87 -12.09 -1.79
CA GLY A 86 1.56 -11.04 -2.54
C GLY A 86 3.05 -10.94 -2.20
N ASP A 87 3.60 -9.74 -2.30
CA ASP A 87 5.02 -9.44 -2.14
C ASP A 87 5.27 -8.18 -1.30
N GLN A 88 6.53 -7.74 -1.21
CA GLN A 88 6.93 -6.60 -0.39
C GLN A 88 6.49 -5.23 -0.93
N ALA A 89 5.94 -5.16 -2.14
CA ALA A 89 5.44 -3.93 -2.76
C ALA A 89 3.90 -3.88 -2.74
N MET A 90 3.24 -5.02 -2.99
CA MET A 90 1.78 -5.13 -2.95
C MET A 90 1.36 -6.45 -2.30
N ALA A 91 0.44 -6.36 -1.35
CA ALA A 91 -0.14 -7.52 -0.68
C ALA A 91 -1.66 -7.41 -0.59
N ASP A 92 -2.32 -8.56 -0.65
CA ASP A 92 -3.76 -8.70 -0.44
C ASP A 92 -4.01 -9.58 0.79
N ALA A 93 -5.11 -9.34 1.49
CA ALA A 93 -5.58 -10.20 2.56
C ALA A 93 -7.11 -10.09 2.71
N ARG A 94 -7.68 -10.93 3.58
CA ARG A 94 -9.05 -10.77 4.06
C ARG A 94 -9.05 -10.34 5.53
N VAL A 95 -10.05 -9.57 5.94
CA VAL A 95 -10.25 -9.17 7.34
C VAL A 95 -11.55 -9.73 7.90
N SER A 96 -11.58 -9.93 9.22
CA SER A 96 -12.78 -10.34 9.96
C SER A 96 -13.12 -9.29 11.02
N CYS A 97 -14.31 -8.73 10.88
CA CYS A 97 -15.03 -7.98 11.89
C CYS A 97 -16.21 -8.88 12.37
#